data_AF-A0A662D4Q5-F1
#
_entry.id   AF-A0A662D4Q5-F1
#
_cell.length_a   1.000
_cell.length_b   1.000
_cell.length_c   1.000
_cell.angle_alpha   90.00
_cell.angle_beta   90.00
_cell.angle_gamma   90.00
#
_symmetry.space_group_name_H-M   'P 1'
#
loop_
_entity.id
_entity.type
_entity.pdbx_description
1 polymer ?
#
loop_
_entity_poly.entity_id
_entity_poly.type
_entity_poly.pdbx_seq_one_letter_code
_entity_poly.pdbx_strand_id
1 'polypeptide(L)'
;PGIGTELSKGGEFGVIESVKAASDVYAPLSGEVLEINGDLSDHPEFINQSPYEKGWMIVMKIKDKSEAGELMSSGDYESYVRKILEESE
;
A
#
# COMPACT_ATOMS: atom_id res chain seq x y z
N PRO A 1 6.87 -9.59 -0.37
CA PRO A 1 7.76 -9.98 0.75
C PRO A 1 7.32 -11.29 1.44
N GLY A 2 8.10 -11.84 2.38
CA GLY A 2 7.70 -12.98 3.23
C GLY A 2 7.36 -12.54 4.66
N ILE A 3 6.63 -13.37 5.43
CA ILE A 3 6.41 -13.12 6.88
C ILE A 3 7.77 -13.07 7.59
N GLY A 4 7.93 -12.11 8.51
CA GLY A 4 9.18 -11.82 9.22
C GLY A 4 10.17 -10.92 8.45
N THR A 5 9.81 -10.48 7.25
CA THR A 5 10.63 -9.52 6.49
C THR A 5 10.58 -8.15 7.17
N GLU A 6 11.74 -7.55 7.42
CA GLU A 6 11.86 -6.14 7.83
C GLU A 6 11.77 -5.23 6.61
N LEU A 7 10.87 -4.26 6.66
CA LEU A 7 10.65 -3.22 5.67
C LEU A 7 11.09 -1.87 6.25
N SER A 8 11.68 -1.04 5.40
CA SER A 8 11.95 0.36 5.70
C SER A 8 10.87 1.24 5.06
N LYS A 9 10.55 2.39 5.67
CA LYS A 9 9.70 3.40 5.05
C LYS A 9 10.20 3.74 3.64
N GLY A 10 9.31 3.70 2.66
CA GLY A 10 9.63 3.92 1.24
C GLY A 10 10.36 2.75 0.56
N GLY A 11 10.59 1.64 1.27
CA GLY A 11 11.14 0.42 0.69
C GLY A 11 10.07 -0.33 -0.10
N GLU A 12 10.42 -0.82 -1.29
CA GLU A 12 9.56 -1.67 -2.10
C GLU A 12 9.28 -3.00 -1.37
N PHE A 13 8.03 -3.47 -1.39
CA PHE A 13 7.68 -4.77 -0.82
C PHE A 13 6.91 -5.68 -1.79
N GLY A 14 6.40 -5.16 -2.89
CA GLY A 14 5.68 -5.93 -3.91
C GLY A 14 5.43 -5.11 -5.17
N VAL A 15 4.84 -5.77 -6.16
CA VAL A 15 4.45 -5.19 -7.45
C VAL A 15 3.01 -5.58 -7.75
N ILE A 16 2.23 -4.64 -8.27
CA ILE A 16 0.88 -4.88 -8.79
C ILE A 16 0.94 -4.83 -10.30
N GLU A 17 0.52 -5.91 -10.95
CA GLU A 17 0.48 -6.00 -12.39
C GLU A 17 -0.96 -5.91 -12.90
N SER A 18 -1.13 -5.12 -13.96
CA SER A 18 -2.36 -5.02 -14.74
C SER A 18 -2.07 -5.34 -16.20
N VAL A 19 -3.11 -5.41 -17.02
CA VAL A 19 -2.96 -5.58 -18.47
C VAL A 19 -2.25 -4.41 -19.17
N LYS A 20 -2.11 -3.26 -18.49
CA LYS A 20 -1.53 -2.03 -19.08
C LYS A 20 -0.17 -1.65 -18.50
N ALA A 21 0.07 -1.99 -17.23
CA ALA A 21 1.22 -1.51 -16.48
C ALA A 21 1.49 -2.40 -15.26
N ALA A 22 2.74 -2.36 -14.81
CA ALA A 22 3.15 -2.80 -13.49
C ALA A 22 3.43 -1.57 -12.63
N SER A 23 3.08 -1.63 -11.35
CA SER A 23 3.37 -0.58 -10.37
C SER A 23 3.97 -1.20 -9.13
N ASP A 24 5.12 -0.69 -8.73
CA ASP A 24 5.75 -1.06 -7.47
C ASP A 24 4.92 -0.53 -6.29
N VAL A 25 4.95 -1.27 -5.18
CA VAL A 25 4.26 -0.93 -3.94
C VAL A 25 5.28 -0.77 -2.84
N TYR A 26 5.22 0.39 -2.18
CA TYR A 26 6.21 0.83 -1.20
C TYR A 26 5.62 0.83 0.21
N ALA A 27 6.43 0.44 1.19
CA ALA A 27 6.01 0.39 2.58
C ALA A 27 5.81 1.81 3.11
N PRO A 28 4.63 2.13 3.67
CA PRO A 28 4.37 3.48 4.18
C PRO A 28 5.15 3.80 5.46
N LEU A 29 5.59 2.76 6.20
CA LEU A 29 6.27 2.83 7.48
C LEU A 29 7.33 1.74 7.56
N SER A 30 8.28 1.91 8.47
CA SER A 30 9.28 0.90 8.83
C SER A 30 8.69 -0.13 9.81
N GLY A 31 8.96 -1.42 9.59
CA GLY A 31 8.45 -2.48 10.46
C GLY A 31 8.62 -3.90 9.91
N GLU A 32 7.97 -4.87 10.56
CA GLU A 32 8.09 -6.30 10.25
C GLU A 32 6.77 -6.85 9.71
N VAL A 33 6.81 -7.61 8.62
CA VAL A 33 5.63 -8.26 8.04
C VAL A 33 5.13 -9.39 8.96
N LEU A 34 3.89 -9.29 9.44
CA LEU A 34 3.24 -10.30 10.27
C LEU A 34 2.35 -11.25 9.46
N GLU A 35 1.69 -10.72 8.43
CA GLU A 35 0.72 -11.46 7.62
C GLU A 35 0.75 -10.99 6.17
N ILE A 36 0.39 -11.88 5.26
CA ILE A 36 0.26 -11.62 3.82
C ILE A 36 -1.10 -12.14 3.39
N ASN A 37 -1.82 -11.37 2.58
CA ASN A 37 -3.10 -11.81 2.06
C ASN A 37 -2.94 -12.87 0.98
N GLY A 38 -3.11 -14.14 1.36
CA GLY A 38 -3.03 -15.26 0.44
C GLY A 38 -4.12 -15.25 -0.64
N ASP A 39 -5.29 -14.67 -0.34
CA ASP A 39 -6.45 -14.67 -1.22
C ASP A 39 -6.19 -13.93 -2.53
N LEU A 40 -5.29 -12.94 -2.54
CA LEU A 40 -4.97 -12.15 -3.74
C LEU A 40 -4.29 -12.96 -4.86
N SER A 41 -3.76 -14.14 -4.55
CA SER A 41 -3.20 -15.04 -5.57
C SER A 41 -4.28 -15.62 -6.47
N ASP A 42 -5.44 -15.93 -5.89
CA ASP A 42 -6.60 -16.50 -6.59
C ASP A 42 -7.63 -15.42 -6.97
N HIS A 43 -7.65 -14.31 -6.22
CA HIS A 43 -8.61 -13.22 -6.33
C HIS A 43 -7.95 -11.84 -6.44
N PRO A 44 -7.11 -11.59 -7.47
CA PRO A 44 -6.45 -10.29 -7.64
C PRO A 44 -7.44 -9.13 -7.87
N GLU A 45 -8.66 -9.42 -8.32
CA GLU A 45 -9.72 -8.43 -8.50
C GLU A 45 -10.16 -7.73 -7.21
N PHE A 46 -9.88 -8.30 -6.03
CA PHE A 46 -10.21 -7.68 -4.75
C PHE A 46 -9.46 -6.37 -4.52
N ILE A 47 -8.27 -6.19 -5.11
CA ILE A 47 -7.54 -4.92 -5.10
C ILE A 47 -8.42 -3.80 -5.69
N ASN A 48 -9.17 -4.10 -6.75
CA ASN A 48 -10.03 -3.10 -7.42
C ASN A 48 -11.40 -2.97 -6.76
N GLN A 49 -12.01 -4.09 -6.38
CA GLN A 49 -13.39 -4.12 -5.90
C GLN A 49 -13.53 -3.77 -4.41
N SER A 50 -12.49 -4.02 -3.63
CA SER A 50 -12.53 -3.93 -2.17
C SER A 50 -11.16 -3.54 -1.59
N PRO A 51 -10.55 -2.41 -2.03
CA PRO A 51 -9.16 -2.06 -1.73
C PRO A 51 -8.85 -1.95 -0.23
N TYR A 52 -9.85 -1.61 0.59
CA TYR A 52 -9.69 -1.42 2.04
C TYR A 52 -10.19 -2.60 2.88
N GLU A 53 -10.87 -3.58 2.28
CA GLU A 53 -11.34 -4.77 3.00
C GLU A 53 -10.64 -6.00 2.44
N LYS A 54 -11.16 -6.64 1.39
CA LYS A 54 -10.60 -7.90 0.86
C LYS A 54 -9.27 -7.71 0.10
N GLY A 55 -8.99 -6.48 -0.33
CA GLY A 55 -7.82 -6.08 -1.10
C GLY A 55 -6.58 -5.74 -0.26
N TRP A 56 -6.59 -5.95 1.06
CA TRP A 56 -5.41 -5.73 1.90
C TRP A 56 -4.24 -6.61 1.43
N MET A 57 -3.00 -6.12 1.54
CA MET A 57 -1.83 -6.84 0.98
C MET A 57 -0.98 -7.48 2.08
N ILE A 58 -0.64 -6.72 3.11
CA ILE A 58 0.17 -7.16 4.25
C ILE A 58 -0.40 -6.58 5.56
N VAL A 59 -0.16 -7.29 6.65
CA VAL A 59 -0.23 -6.74 8.01
C VAL A 59 1.19 -6.63 8.52
N MET A 60 1.55 -5.51 9.14
CA MET A 60 2.89 -5.30 9.67
C MET A 60 2.89 -4.76 11.10
N LYS A 61 3.93 -5.12 11.84
CA LYS A 61 4.26 -4.52 13.14
C LYS A 61 5.08 -3.27 12.91
N ILE A 62 4.51 -2.12 13.24
CA ILE A 62 5.18 -0.82 13.11
C ILE A 62 6.31 -0.73 14.14
N LYS A 63 7.52 -0.38 13.67
CA LYS A 63 8.72 -0.24 14.50
C LYS A 63 8.87 1.17 15.05
N ASP A 64 8.62 2.17 14.22
CA ASP A 64 8.61 3.57 14.61
C ASP A 64 7.23 4.19 14.35
N LYS A 65 6.49 4.47 15.43
CA LYS A 65 5.14 5.04 15.34
C LYS A 65 5.16 6.54 14.98
N SER A 66 6.28 7.22 15.15
CA SER A 66 6.39 8.65 14.85
C SER A 66 6.30 8.92 13.35
N GLU A 67 6.76 7.97 12.51
CA GLU A 67 6.69 8.03 11.05
C GLU A 67 5.24 8.18 10.54
N ALA A 68 4.24 7.72 11.30
CA ALA A 68 2.83 7.86 10.95
C ALA A 68 2.36 9.32 10.95
N GLY A 69 3.02 10.21 11.69
CA GLY A 69 2.74 11.64 11.69
C GLY A 69 3.14 12.35 10.38
N GLU A 70 3.92 11.69 9.52
CA GLU A 70 4.31 12.20 8.20
C GLU A 70 3.33 11.78 7.09
N LEU A 71 2.36 10.91 7.39
CA LEU A 71 1.34 10.51 6.43
C LEU A 71 0.25 11.58 6.33
N MET A 72 -0.36 11.67 5.15
CA MET A 72 -1.46 12.59 4.91
C MET A 72 -2.72 12.12 5.64
N SER A 73 -3.51 13.08 6.16
CA SER A 73 -4.87 12.77 6.56
C SER A 73 -5.73 12.43 5.34
N SER A 74 -6.90 11.81 5.56
CA SER A 74 -7.83 11.51 4.46
C SER A 74 -8.23 12.77 3.67
N GLY A 75 -8.43 13.91 4.35
CA GLY A 75 -8.81 15.17 3.70
C GLY A 75 -7.66 15.82 2.92
N ASP A 76 -6.43 15.72 3.45
CA ASP A 76 -5.24 16.20 2.74
C ASP A 76 -4.98 15.37 1.49
N TYR A 77 -5.14 14.04 1.58
CA TYR A 77 -4.97 13.14 0.45
C TYR A 77 -6.04 13.34 -0.63
N GLU A 78 -7.30 13.54 -0.25
CA GLU A 78 -8.37 13.88 -1.21
C GLU A 78 -8.04 15.18 -1.98
N SER A 79 -7.57 16.20 -1.27
CA SER A 79 -7.18 17.48 -1.86
C SER A 79 -5.99 17.32 -2.83
N TYR A 80 -5.01 16.50 -2.45
CA TYR A 80 -3.85 16.18 -3.27
C TYR A 80 -4.24 15.47 -4.59
N VAL A 81 -5.08 14.44 -4.50
CA VAL A 81 -5.57 13.70 -5.68
C VAL A 81 -6.39 14.62 -6.59
N ARG A 82 -7.27 15.45 -6.02
CA ARG A 82 -8.06 16.42 -6.81
C ARG A 82 -7.15 17.35 -7.61
N LYS A 83 -6.12 17.90 -6.97
CA LYS A 83 -5.16 18.78 -7.64
C LYS A 83 -4.42 18.08 -8.79
N ILE A 84 -3.99 16.83 -8.61
CA ILE A 84 -3.35 16.05 -9.68
C ILE A 84 -4.27 15.88 -10.87
N LEU A 85 -5.55 15.57 -10.63
CA LEU A 85 -6.53 15.39 -11.69
C LEU A 85 -6.74 16.67 -12.49
N GLU A 86 -6.92 17.81 -11.80
CA GLU A 86 -7.05 19.14 -12.43
C GLU A 86 -5.83 19.55 -13.26
N GLU A 87 -4.61 19.13 -12.87
CA GLU A 87 -3.37 19.41 -13.61
C GLU A 87 -3.13 18.43 -14.79
N SER A 88 -3.88 17.33 -14.84
CA SER A 88 -3.75 16.28 -15.88
C SER A 88 -4.75 16.42 -17.04
N GLU A 89 -5.73 17.32 -16.91
CA GLU A 89 -6.70 17.71 -17.95
C GLU A 89 -6.16 18.84 -18.84
#